data_AF-A0A7X0KLD9-F1
#
_entry.id   AF-A0A7X0KLD9-F1
#
_cell.length_a   1.000
_cell.length_b   1.000
_cell.length_c   1.000
_cell.angle_alpha   90.00
_cell.angle_beta   90.00
_cell.angle_gamma   90.00
#
_symmetry.space_group_name_H-M   'P 1'
#
loop_
_entity.id
_entity.type
_entity.pdbx_description
1 polymer ?
#
loop_
_entity_poly.entity_id
_entity_poly.type
_entity_poly.pdbx_seq_one_letter_code
_entity_poly.pdbx_strand_id
1 'polypeptide(L)' 'MNKFLATAVASFAFIGAAYAADIEGTVQSVDPATRSITLEDGKVYVIPETIKVDELAAGAKVKVTVDDTTGAVTAIEKAS' A
#
# COMPACT_ATOMS: atom_id res chain seq x y z
N MET A 1 43.46 -28.75 -22.95
CA MET A 1 42.96 -29.89 -22.14
C MET A 1 43.20 -29.49 -20.69
N ASN A 2 42.24 -29.12 -19.84
CA ASN A 2 40.83 -29.48 -19.62
C ASN A 2 40.13 -28.25 -19.00
N LYS A 3 39.02 -27.70 -19.53
CA LYS A 3 37.61 -28.09 -19.31
C LYS A 3 37.34 -28.51 -17.88
N PHE A 4 36.68 -27.69 -17.06
CA PHE A 4 35.87 -27.96 -15.83
C PHE A 4 35.89 -26.65 -15.00
N LEU A 5 34.82 -26.06 -14.49
CA LEU A 5 33.38 -26.28 -14.55
C LEU A 5 32.81 -24.94 -14.01
N ALA A 6 32.23 -24.12 -14.89
CA ALA A 6 31.64 -22.85 -14.51
C ALA A 6 30.43 -23.13 -13.61
N THR A 7 30.56 -22.83 -12.31
CA THR A 7 29.44 -22.92 -11.37
C THR A 7 28.61 -21.66 -11.54
N ALA A 8 27.67 -21.69 -12.48
CA ALA A 8 26.64 -20.66 -12.61
C ALA A 8 25.60 -20.90 -11.51
N VAL A 9 25.76 -20.23 -10.37
CA VAL A 9 24.68 -20.13 -9.37
C VAL A 9 23.60 -19.27 -10.00
N ALA A 10 22.59 -19.92 -10.58
CA ALA A 10 21.37 -19.26 -11.01
C ALA A 10 20.60 -18.83 -9.76
N SER A 11 20.97 -17.69 -9.18
CA SER A 11 20.13 -16.97 -8.24
C SER A 11 18.93 -16.45 -9.04
N PHE A 12 17.89 -17.29 -9.12
CA PHE A 12 16.54 -16.83 -9.44
C PHE A 12 16.14 -15.86 -8.34
N ALA A 13 16.38 -14.58 -8.56
CA ALA A 13 15.69 -13.55 -7.83
C ALA A 13 14.20 -13.79 -8.09
N PHE A 14 13.48 -14.27 -7.07
CA PHE A 14 12.03 -14.22 -7.05
C PHE A 14 11.67 -12.74 -7.11
N ILE A 15 11.45 -12.23 -8.31
CA ILE A 15 10.79 -10.95 -8.51
C ILE A 15 9.33 -11.24 -8.16
N GLY A 16 9.02 -11.19 -6.86
CA GLY A 16 7.64 -11.16 -6.41
C GLY A 16 7.02 -9.92 -7.03
N ALA A 17 6.08 -10.10 -7.94
CA ALA A 17 5.22 -9.00 -8.35
C ALA A 17 4.52 -8.54 -7.07
N ALA A 18 4.84 -7.33 -6.60
CA ALA A 18 4.09 -6.68 -5.55
C ALA A 18 2.71 -6.40 -6.14
N TYR A 19 1.77 -7.33 -5.91
CA TYR A 19 0.37 -7.09 -6.17
C TYR A 19 -0.09 -6.08 -5.12
N ALA A 20 -0.61 -4.96 -5.60
CA ALA A 20 -1.22 -3.95 -4.76
C ALA A 20 -2.70 -3.90 -5.11
N ALA A 21 -3.55 -4.04 -4.10
CA ALA A 21 -4.97 -3.86 -4.25
C ALA A 21 -5.33 -2.39 -4.10
N ASP A 22 -6.04 -1.88 -5.10
CA ASP A 22 -6.63 -0.55 -5.07
C ASP A 22 -8.04 -0.62 -4.48
N ILE A 23 -8.26 0.11 -3.39
CA ILE A 23 -9.54 0.16 -2.67
C ILE A 23 -10.05 1.59 -2.75
N GLU A 24 -11.19 1.78 -3.40
CA GLU A 24 -11.88 3.07 -3.42
C GLU A 24 -12.99 3.10 -2.38
N GLY A 25 -13.07 4.20 -1.64
CA GLY A 25 -14.12 4.39 -0.64
C GLY A 25 -14.25 5.83 -0.18
N THR A 26 -15.36 6.12 0.49
CA THR A 26 -15.59 7.40 1.15
C THR A 26 -15.02 7.35 2.56
N VAL A 27 -14.28 8.38 2.96
CA VAL A 27 -13.79 8.53 4.33
C VAL A 27 -14.98 8.81 5.25
N GLN A 28 -15.24 7.93 6.21
CA GLN A 28 -16.23 8.15 7.25
C GLN A 28 -15.67 9.06 8.35
N SER A 29 -14.43 8.82 8.79
CA SER A 29 -13.77 9.60 9.84
C SER A 29 -12.25 9.58 9.69
N VAL A 30 -11.59 10.58 10.27
CA VAL A 30 -10.13 10.72 10.29
C VAL A 30 -9.70 10.87 11.73
N ASP A 31 -8.76 10.04 12.17
CA ASP A 31 -8.13 10.12 13.48
C ASP A 31 -6.69 10.63 13.35
N PRO A 32 -6.42 11.91 13.66
CA PRO A 32 -5.07 12.47 13.61
C PRO A 32 -4.16 11.98 14.73
N ALA A 33 -4.70 11.46 15.85
CA ALA A 33 -3.88 10.97 16.96
C ALA A 33 -3.17 9.65 16.57
N THR A 34 -3.89 8.78 15.89
CA THR A 34 -3.35 7.49 15.39
C THR A 34 -2.91 7.55 13.92
N ARG A 35 -3.14 8.69 13.25
CA ARG A 35 -2.92 8.89 11.80
C ARG A 35 -3.63 7.81 10.99
N SER A 36 -4.92 7.62 11.23
CA SER A 36 -5.71 6.62 10.52
C SER A 36 -7.00 7.21 9.95
N ILE A 37 -7.53 6.58 8.91
CA ILE A 37 -8.84 6.88 8.34
C ILE A 37 -9.75 5.66 8.47
N THR A 38 -11.02 5.89 8.76
CA THR A 38 -12.06 4.87 8.67
C THR A 38 -12.87 5.14 7.42
N LEU A 39 -13.03 4.14 6.56
CA LEU A 39 -13.91 4.24 5.40
C LEU A 39 -15.34 3.84 5.75
N GLU A 40 -16.31 4.17 4.89
CA GLU A 40 -17.72 3.81 5.09
C GLU A 40 -17.99 2.29 5.14
N ASP A 41 -17.08 1.48 4.62
CA ASP A 41 -17.13 0.01 4.73
C ASP A 41 -16.74 -0.51 6.13
N GLY A 42 -16.37 0.39 7.05
CA GLY A 42 -15.92 0.07 8.41
C GLY A 42 -14.46 -0.33 8.53
N LYS A 43 -13.69 -0.33 7.42
CA LYS A 43 -12.26 -0.64 7.45
C LYS A 43 -11.45 0.58 7.87
N VAL A 44 -10.41 0.32 8.63
CA VAL A 44 -9.47 1.34 9.13
C VAL A 44 -8.14 1.17 8.41
N TYR A 45 -7.62 2.27 7.88
CA TYR A 45 -6.35 2.33 7.16
C TYR A 45 -5.42 3.34 7.81
N VAL A 46 -4.16 2.97 7.98
CA VAL A 46 -3.13 3.88 8.51
C VAL A 46 -2.66 4.79 7.38
N ILE A 47 -2.62 6.09 7.66
CA ILE A 47 -2.16 7.12 6.74
C ILE A 47 -0.62 7.07 6.72
N PRO A 48 -0.01 6.79 5.57
CA PRO A 48 1.45 6.77 5.45
C PRO A 48 2.02 8.16 5.77
N GLU A 49 3.26 8.22 6.26
CA GLU A 49 3.91 9.48 6.67
C GLU A 49 4.08 10.47 5.50
N THR A 50 4.07 9.96 4.28
CA THR A 50 4.14 10.74 3.03
C THR A 50 2.89 11.59 2.78
N ILE A 51 1.76 11.27 3.42
CA ILE A 51 0.49 11.97 3.28
C ILE A 51 0.22 12.79 4.55
N LYS A 52 -0.25 14.03 4.36
CA LYS A 52 -0.71 14.87 5.48
C LYS A 52 -2.13 14.49 5.84
N VAL A 53 -2.37 14.23 7.12
CA VAL A 53 -3.70 13.89 7.64
C VAL A 53 -4.71 15.00 7.33
N ASP A 54 -4.28 16.26 7.38
CA ASP A 54 -5.13 17.43 7.10
C ASP A 54 -5.65 17.51 5.66
N GLU A 55 -5.00 16.79 4.73
CA GLU A 55 -5.48 16.72 3.34
C GLU A 55 -6.67 15.75 3.21
N LEU A 56 -6.88 14.86 4.18
CA LEU A 56 -7.97 13.90 4.20
C LEU A 56 -9.12 14.45 5.05
N ALA A 57 -10.32 14.46 4.49
CA ALA A 57 -11.52 14.94 5.16
C ALA A 57 -12.59 13.85 5.17
N ALA A 58 -13.39 13.81 6.24
CA ALA A 58 -14.60 12.99 6.25
C ALA A 58 -15.54 13.41 5.11
N GLY A 59 -16.12 12.43 4.41
CA GLY A 59 -16.91 12.59 3.20
C GLY A 59 -16.09 12.66 1.90
N ALA A 60 -14.76 12.72 1.96
CA ALA A 60 -13.94 12.69 0.75
C ALA A 60 -13.87 11.27 0.20
N LYS A 61 -13.94 11.14 -1.14
CA LYS A 61 -13.59 9.89 -1.82
C LYS A 61 -12.08 9.78 -1.89
N VAL A 62 -11.58 8.60 -1.52
CA VAL A 62 -10.16 8.29 -1.55
C VAL A 62 -9.94 6.94 -2.20
N LYS A 63 -8.78 6.79 -2.83
CA LYS A 63 -8.24 5.55 -3.34
C LYS A 63 -7.06 5.17 -2.44
N VAL A 64 -7.20 4.04 -1.76
CA VAL A 64 -6.19 3.46 -0.87
C VAL A 64 -5.53 2.30 -1.60
N THR A 65 -4.24 2.40 -1.82
CA THR A 65 -3.45 1.30 -2.38
C THR A 65 -2.81 0.54 -1.22
N VAL A 66 -3.11 -0.75 -1.14
CA VAL A 66 -2.60 -1.65 -0.11
C VAL A 66 -1.70 -2.66 -0.77
N ASP A 67 -0.54 -2.90 -0.18
CA ASP A 67 0.35 -3.98 -0.58
C ASP A 67 -0.27 -5.33 -0.16
N ASP A 68 -0.57 -6.20 -1.12
CA ASP A 68 -1.24 -7.48 -0.83
C ASP A 68 -0.32 -8.50 -0.15
N THR A 69 1.00 -8.24 -0.11
CA THR A 69 1.99 -9.11 0.54
C THR A 69 2.09 -8.81 2.03
N THR A 70 2.05 -7.53 2.40
CA THR A 70 2.25 -7.05 3.77
C THR A 70 0.97 -6.56 4.44
N GLY A 71 -0.07 -6.26 3.66
CA GLY A 71 -1.27 -5.57 4.10
C GLY A 71 -1.05 -4.09 4.44
N ALA A 72 0.13 -3.53 4.14
CA ALA A 72 0.47 -2.16 4.45
C ALA A 72 -0.10 -1.19 3.41
N VAL A 73 -0.59 -0.05 3.86
CA VAL A 73 -1.01 1.03 2.96
C VAL A 73 0.23 1.68 2.37
N THR A 74 0.34 1.67 1.05
CA THR A 74 1.48 2.23 0.31
C THR A 74 1.16 3.60 -0.26
N ALA A 75 -0.10 3.86 -0.60
CA ALA A 75 -0.56 5.16 -1.08
C ALA A 75 -2.00 5.44 -0.66
N ILE A 76 -2.31 6.73 -0.45
CA ILE A 76 -3.67 7.23 -0.30
C ILE A 76 -3.78 8.46 -1.19
N GLU A 77 -4.70 8.42 -2.15
CA GLU A 77 -4.95 9.52 -3.08
C GLU A 77 -6.41 9.94 -3.02
N LYS A 78 -6.71 11.21 -3.31
CA LYS A 78 -8.11 11.64 -3.46
C LYS A 78 -8.66 11.08 -4.77
N ALA A 79 -9.74 10.31 -4.68
CA ALA A 79 -10.51 9.91 -5.85
C ALA A 79 -11.44 11.07 -6.23
N SER A 80 -11.31 11.53 -7.47
CA SER A 80 -12.05 12.69 -8.01
C SER A 80 -13.50 12.35 -8.34
#